data_AF-A0A674HIS9-F1
#
_entry.id   AF-A0A674HIS9-F1
#
_cell.length_a   1.000
_cell.length_b   1.000
_cell.length_c   1.000
_cell.angle_alpha   90.00
_cell.angle_beta   90.00
_cell.angle_gamma   90.00
#
_symmetry.space_group_name_H-M   'P 1'
#
loop_
_entity.id
_entity.type
_entity.pdbx_description
1 polymer ?
#
loop_
_entity_poly.entity_id
_entity_poly.type
_entity_poly.pdbx_seq_one_letter_code
_entity_poly.pdbx_strand_id
1 'polypeptide(L)'
;MSRPLSDAERRRQISVRGLAGPENVGELKRNFNRHLHFTLVKDRNVATSRDYYMALAHTVRDHLVGRWLRTQQYYYEKDPKRIYYLSLEFYMGRTLTNTMVNLGLQSGCDEALYQLGLDMEELQEIEEDAGLGNGGLGRLAACFLDSMATLGLAAYGYGIRYEFGIFNQRIAGGWQVPGGGVRGGSGGSQGGFGGSWGSQGGPR
;
A
#
# COMPACT_ATOMS: atom_id res chain seq x y z
N MET A 1 -30.52 31.89 -11.28
CA MET A 1 -29.11 31.88 -10.85
C MET A 1 -28.91 30.67 -9.95
N SER A 2 -27.96 29.79 -10.25
CA SER A 2 -27.65 28.62 -9.42
C SER A 2 -27.14 29.09 -8.05
N ARG A 3 -27.63 28.47 -6.97
CA ARG A 3 -27.19 28.77 -5.60
C ARG A 3 -25.69 28.49 -5.49
N PRO A 4 -24.89 29.39 -4.89
CA PRO A 4 -23.46 29.14 -4.70
C PRO A 4 -23.29 27.91 -3.83
N LEU A 5 -22.45 26.97 -4.29
CA LEU A 5 -22.11 25.75 -3.56
C LEU A 5 -21.51 26.11 -2.20
N SER A 6 -22.01 25.49 -1.15
CA SER A 6 -21.43 25.54 0.19
C SER A 6 -20.00 24.99 0.20
N ASP A 7 -19.18 25.39 1.17
CA ASP A 7 -17.80 24.90 1.28
C ASP A 7 -17.73 23.37 1.43
N ALA A 8 -18.73 22.75 2.04
CA ALA A 8 -18.85 21.30 2.12
C ALA A 8 -19.07 20.66 0.73
N GLU A 9 -19.92 21.27 -0.11
CA GLU A 9 -20.18 20.79 -1.47
C GLU A 9 -18.97 20.99 -2.40
N ARG A 10 -18.23 22.09 -2.23
CA ARG A 10 -16.97 22.33 -2.96
C ARG A 10 -15.91 21.28 -2.62
N ARG A 11 -15.75 20.94 -1.33
CA ARG A 11 -14.80 19.90 -0.89
C ARG A 11 -15.18 18.50 -1.39
N ARG A 12 -16.48 18.17 -1.45
CA ARG A 12 -16.98 16.90 -2.02
C ARG A 12 -16.71 16.76 -3.53
N GLN A 13 -16.44 17.84 -4.24
CA GLN A 13 -16.19 17.81 -5.68
C GLN A 13 -14.75 17.42 -6.05
N ILE A 14 -13.80 17.53 -5.11
CA ILE A 14 -12.36 17.28 -5.33
C ILE A 14 -12.02 15.78 -5.24
N SER A 15 -12.86 14.96 -4.61
CA SER A 15 -12.61 13.52 -4.52
C SER A 15 -12.81 12.86 -5.89
N VAL A 16 -11.85 12.00 -6.28
CA VAL A 16 -11.94 11.20 -7.51
C VAL A 16 -13.23 10.38 -7.45
N ARG A 17 -14.21 10.76 -8.29
CA ARG A 17 -15.58 10.21 -8.26
C ARG A 17 -15.68 8.80 -8.81
N GLY A 18 -14.74 8.39 -9.65
CA GLY A 18 -14.64 7.03 -10.18
C GLY A 18 -13.71 6.20 -9.33
N LEU A 19 -14.23 5.16 -8.67
CA LEU A 19 -13.41 3.97 -8.46
C LEU A 19 -13.21 3.37 -9.85
N ALA A 20 -11.98 3.42 -10.37
CA ALA A 20 -11.63 2.58 -11.51
C ALA A 20 -11.97 1.14 -11.12
N GLY A 21 -12.97 0.58 -11.81
CA GLY A 21 -13.40 -0.79 -11.58
C GLY A 21 -12.20 -1.73 -11.76
N PRO A 22 -12.13 -2.83 -11.00
CA PRO A 22 -10.98 -3.73 -10.98
C PRO A 22 -10.64 -4.38 -12.33
N GLU A 23 -11.50 -4.23 -13.35
CA GLU A 23 -11.47 -5.01 -14.58
C GLU A 23 -10.94 -4.24 -15.80
N ASN A 24 -10.64 -2.94 -15.69
CA ASN A 24 -10.13 -2.21 -16.84
C ASN A 24 -8.61 -2.33 -16.99
N VAL A 25 -8.18 -3.47 -17.55
CA VAL A 25 -6.78 -3.76 -17.91
C VAL A 25 -6.14 -2.61 -18.69
N GLY A 26 -6.89 -1.98 -19.61
CA GLY A 26 -6.42 -0.82 -20.37
C GLY A 26 -6.08 0.40 -19.49
N GLU A 27 -6.87 0.64 -18.45
CA GLU A 27 -6.60 1.70 -17.47
C GLU A 27 -5.40 1.37 -16.58
N LEU A 28 -5.26 0.12 -16.13
CA LEU A 28 -4.10 -0.34 -15.35
C LEU A 28 -2.80 -0.14 -16.14
N LYS A 29 -2.78 -0.56 -17.42
CA LYS A 29 -1.62 -0.34 -18.32
C LYS A 29 -1.31 1.14 -18.50
N ARG A 30 -2.34 1.98 -18.65
CA ARG A 30 -2.17 3.44 -18.79
C ARG A 30 -1.57 4.05 -17.53
N ASN A 31 -2.08 3.68 -16.36
CA ASN A 31 -1.59 4.19 -15.07
C ASN A 31 -0.17 3.70 -14.78
N PHE A 32 0.13 2.43 -15.07
CA PHE A 32 1.48 1.86 -14.97
C PHE A 32 2.48 2.64 -15.81
N ASN A 33 2.19 2.83 -17.11
CA ASN A 33 3.07 3.61 -18.00
C ASN A 33 3.17 5.08 -17.56
N ARG A 34 2.08 5.66 -17.05
CA ARG A 34 2.10 7.02 -16.48
C ARG A 34 3.08 7.11 -15.30
N HIS A 35 3.06 6.16 -14.37
CA HIS A 35 3.99 6.17 -13.23
C HIS A 35 5.43 5.90 -13.66
N LEU A 36 5.65 4.97 -14.58
CA LEU A 36 6.98 4.74 -15.13
C LEU A 36 7.56 6.04 -15.75
N HIS A 37 6.75 6.74 -16.55
CA HIS A 37 7.19 7.93 -17.26
C HIS A 37 7.27 9.19 -16.39
N PHE A 38 6.23 9.51 -15.62
CA PHE A 38 6.14 10.79 -14.89
C PHE A 38 6.58 10.69 -13.43
N THR A 39 6.43 9.54 -12.79
CA THR A 39 6.82 9.37 -11.38
C THR A 39 8.27 8.92 -11.27
N LEU A 40 8.69 7.96 -12.07
CA LEU A 40 10.06 7.41 -12.04
C LEU A 40 10.99 8.09 -13.03
N VAL A 41 10.45 8.86 -13.99
CA VAL A 41 11.23 9.53 -15.04
C VAL A 41 12.06 8.51 -15.83
N LYS A 42 11.39 7.43 -16.24
CA LYS A 42 11.97 6.32 -17.00
C LYS A 42 11.19 6.07 -18.28
N ASP A 43 11.91 5.72 -19.33
CA ASP A 43 11.36 5.04 -20.49
C ASP A 43 11.66 3.54 -20.43
N ARG A 44 11.00 2.75 -21.29
CA ARG A 44 11.13 1.29 -21.28
C ARG A 44 12.53 0.77 -21.62
N ASN A 45 13.37 1.55 -22.30
CA ASN A 45 14.72 1.12 -22.69
C ASN A 45 15.71 1.17 -21.53
N VAL A 46 15.47 2.04 -20.54
CA VAL A 46 16.37 2.24 -19.39
C VAL A 46 15.77 1.75 -18.06
N ALA A 47 14.51 1.31 -18.07
CA ALA A 47 13.81 0.83 -16.90
C ALA A 47 14.33 -0.54 -16.45
N THR A 48 14.64 -0.64 -15.17
CA THR A 48 15.03 -1.88 -14.48
C THR A 48 13.81 -2.59 -13.90
N SER A 49 13.94 -3.86 -13.50
CA SER A 49 12.86 -4.59 -12.81
C SER A 49 12.37 -3.88 -11.56
N ARG A 50 13.27 -3.18 -10.83
CA ARG A 50 12.90 -2.36 -9.67
C ARG A 50 12.05 -1.16 -10.05
N ASP A 51 12.30 -0.55 -11.20
CA ASP A 51 11.47 0.55 -11.71
C ASP A 51 10.07 0.05 -12.07
N TYR A 52 9.97 -1.14 -12.70
CA TYR A 52 8.69 -1.76 -13.01
C TYR A 52 7.90 -2.12 -11.74
N TYR A 53 8.54 -2.69 -10.73
CA TYR A 53 7.93 -2.91 -9.42
C TYR A 53 7.39 -1.61 -8.81
N MET A 54 8.18 -0.54 -8.81
CA MET A 54 7.75 0.75 -8.26
C MET A 54 6.57 1.35 -9.04
N ALA A 55 6.57 1.23 -10.37
CA ALA A 55 5.45 1.70 -11.20
C ALA A 55 4.16 0.92 -10.89
N LEU A 56 4.25 -0.39 -10.68
CA LEU A 56 3.14 -1.24 -10.26
C LEU A 56 2.64 -0.85 -8.85
N ALA A 57 3.56 -0.69 -7.89
CA ALA A 57 3.22 -0.30 -6.52
C ALA A 57 2.49 1.05 -6.47
N HIS A 58 2.94 2.05 -7.25
CA HIS A 58 2.25 3.32 -7.38
C HIS A 58 0.87 3.19 -8.02
N THR A 59 0.74 2.33 -9.05
CA THR A 59 -0.54 2.06 -9.69
C THR A 59 -1.54 1.48 -8.70
N VAL A 60 -1.17 0.43 -7.96
CA VAL A 60 -2.03 -0.20 -6.93
C VAL A 60 -2.36 0.79 -5.80
N ARG A 61 -1.38 1.60 -5.38
CA ARG A 61 -1.55 2.64 -4.35
C ARG A 61 -2.64 3.64 -4.72
N ASP A 62 -2.74 4.08 -5.97
CA ASP A 62 -3.76 5.05 -6.39
C ASP A 62 -5.18 4.52 -6.13
N HIS A 63 -5.43 3.23 -6.36
CA HIS A 63 -6.71 2.60 -6.05
C HIS A 63 -6.98 2.54 -4.54
N LEU A 64 -5.93 2.32 -3.73
CA LEU A 64 -6.02 2.33 -2.28
C LEU A 64 -6.36 3.73 -1.74
N VAL A 65 -5.66 4.77 -2.22
CA VAL A 65 -5.84 6.16 -1.78
C VAL A 65 -7.28 6.63 -1.99
N GLY A 66 -7.89 6.28 -3.12
CA GLY A 66 -9.29 6.63 -3.39
C GLY A 66 -10.26 6.04 -2.36
N ARG A 67 -10.05 4.79 -1.91
CA ARG A 67 -10.87 4.14 -0.88
C ARG A 67 -10.57 4.71 0.51
N TRP A 68 -9.30 4.89 0.84
CA TRP A 68 -8.84 5.42 2.12
C TRP A 68 -9.44 6.80 2.43
N LEU A 69 -9.41 7.73 1.46
CA LEU A 69 -10.00 9.08 1.64
C LEU A 69 -11.50 9.03 1.94
N ARG A 70 -12.25 8.16 1.25
CA ARG A 70 -13.70 8.00 1.50
C ARG A 70 -13.97 7.42 2.88
N THR A 71 -13.19 6.43 3.31
CA THR A 71 -13.34 5.83 4.65
C THR A 71 -13.06 6.86 5.74
N GLN A 72 -12.01 7.67 5.60
CA GLN A 72 -11.72 8.74 6.56
C GLN A 72 -12.82 9.81 6.60
N GLN A 73 -13.33 10.22 5.44
CA GLN A 73 -14.46 11.14 5.38
C GLN A 73 -15.72 10.55 6.03
N TYR A 74 -16.02 9.27 5.80
CA TYR A 74 -17.14 8.58 6.42
C TYR A 74 -17.00 8.53 7.96
N TYR A 75 -15.81 8.21 8.47
CA TYR A 75 -15.54 8.23 9.91
C TYR A 75 -15.59 9.63 10.52
N TYR A 76 -15.30 10.68 9.75
CA TYR A 76 -15.48 12.05 10.21
C TYR A 76 -16.96 12.45 10.25
N GLU A 77 -17.74 12.12 9.20
CA GLU A 77 -19.15 12.48 9.09
C GLU A 77 -20.05 11.71 10.07
N LYS A 78 -19.73 10.44 10.35
CA LYS A 78 -20.53 9.57 11.24
C LYS A 78 -20.10 9.58 12.69
N ASP A 79 -18.88 10.04 12.96
CA ASP A 79 -18.23 10.05 14.28
C ASP A 79 -18.44 8.77 15.13
N PRO A 80 -18.12 7.58 14.60
CA PRO A 80 -18.23 6.35 15.36
C PRO A 80 -17.19 6.30 16.49
N LYS A 81 -17.41 5.46 17.50
CA LYS A 81 -16.37 5.12 18.48
C LYS A 81 -15.16 4.52 17.75
N ARG A 82 -13.98 5.09 18.02
CA ARG A 82 -12.72 4.69 17.36
C ARG A 82 -11.91 3.74 18.25
N ILE A 83 -11.28 2.75 17.62
CA ILE A 83 -10.37 1.79 18.26
C ILE A 83 -8.94 2.19 17.92
N TYR A 84 -8.08 2.29 18.94
CA TYR A 84 -6.68 2.61 18.77
C TYR A 84 -5.83 1.42 19.26
N TYR A 85 -5.25 0.69 18.32
CA TYR A 85 -4.40 -0.45 18.60
C TYR A 85 -2.95 0.02 18.66
N LEU A 86 -2.41 0.10 19.88
CA LEU A 86 -1.03 0.49 20.14
C LEU A 86 -0.16 -0.77 20.19
N SER A 87 0.84 -0.85 19.33
CA SER A 87 1.83 -1.93 19.38
C SER A 87 3.22 -1.37 19.08
N LEU A 88 4.24 -1.93 19.75
CA LEU A 88 5.63 -1.65 19.40
C LEU A 88 6.04 -2.35 18.12
N GLU A 89 5.36 -3.44 17.72
CA GLU A 89 5.72 -4.20 16.53
C GLU A 89 4.51 -4.40 15.60
N PHE A 90 4.75 -4.32 14.30
CA PHE A 90 3.82 -4.69 13.24
C PHE A 90 4.57 -5.44 12.14
N TYR A 91 4.39 -6.76 12.07
CA TYR A 91 5.05 -7.57 11.06
C TYR A 91 4.15 -7.71 9.82
N MET A 92 4.17 -6.67 8.98
CA MET A 92 3.30 -6.56 7.80
C MET A 92 3.71 -7.53 6.68
N GLY A 93 5.01 -7.77 6.50
CA GLY A 93 5.56 -8.50 5.35
C GLY A 93 5.41 -7.69 4.04
N ARG A 94 5.41 -8.39 2.90
CA ARG A 94 5.11 -7.84 1.58
C ARG A 94 3.67 -7.32 1.49
N THR A 95 3.51 -6.09 1.00
CA THR A 95 2.23 -5.37 0.98
C THR A 95 1.55 -5.38 -0.37
N LEU A 96 2.29 -5.50 -1.48
CA LEU A 96 1.76 -5.38 -2.83
C LEU A 96 0.71 -6.47 -3.10
N THR A 97 1.07 -7.73 -2.90
CA THR A 97 0.17 -8.88 -3.14
C THR A 97 -1.07 -8.81 -2.27
N ASN A 98 -0.91 -8.55 -0.97
CA ASN A 98 -2.05 -8.41 -0.05
C ASN A 98 -3.00 -7.28 -0.47
N THR A 99 -2.44 -6.15 -0.91
CA THR A 99 -3.24 -5.01 -1.39
C THR A 99 -3.99 -5.36 -2.66
N MET A 100 -3.35 -6.02 -3.63
CA MET A 100 -4.03 -6.42 -4.86
C MET A 100 -5.17 -7.41 -4.61
N VAL A 101 -4.99 -8.38 -3.70
CA VAL A 101 -6.05 -9.32 -3.31
C VAL A 101 -7.22 -8.57 -2.66
N ASN A 102 -6.95 -7.76 -1.64
CA ASN A 102 -7.98 -7.02 -0.90
C ASN A 102 -8.71 -5.99 -1.77
N LEU A 103 -8.05 -5.47 -2.81
CA LEU A 103 -8.68 -4.55 -3.76
C LEU A 103 -9.42 -5.24 -4.91
N GLY A 104 -9.22 -6.56 -5.10
CA GLY A 104 -9.73 -7.34 -6.23
C GLY A 104 -9.01 -7.02 -7.55
N LEU A 105 -7.76 -6.55 -7.50
CA LEU A 105 -6.98 -6.08 -8.66
C LEU A 105 -5.99 -7.12 -9.19
N GLN A 106 -5.80 -8.24 -8.50
CA GLN A 106 -4.72 -9.19 -8.81
C GLN A 106 -4.79 -9.68 -10.27
N SER A 107 -5.94 -10.17 -10.72
CA SER A 107 -6.12 -10.66 -12.09
C SER A 107 -5.95 -9.56 -13.14
N GLY A 108 -6.49 -8.37 -12.88
CA GLY A 108 -6.36 -7.24 -13.80
C GLY A 108 -4.91 -6.74 -13.93
N CYS A 109 -4.17 -6.71 -12.83
CA CYS A 109 -2.75 -6.37 -12.83
C CYS A 109 -1.90 -7.44 -13.55
N ASP A 110 -2.19 -8.71 -13.30
CA ASP A 110 -1.51 -9.83 -13.96
C ASP A 110 -1.67 -9.77 -15.48
N GLU A 111 -2.91 -9.63 -15.97
CA GLU A 111 -3.19 -9.50 -17.40
C GLU A 111 -2.54 -8.23 -17.99
N ALA A 112 -2.59 -7.11 -17.27
CA ALA A 112 -1.98 -5.86 -17.71
C ALA A 112 -0.46 -5.99 -17.91
N LEU A 113 0.23 -6.62 -16.96
CA LEU A 113 1.67 -6.84 -17.00
C LEU A 113 2.05 -7.87 -18.08
N TYR A 114 1.29 -8.96 -18.20
CA TYR A 114 1.47 -9.95 -19.26
C TYR A 114 1.42 -9.30 -20.65
N GLN A 115 0.42 -8.44 -20.90
CA GLN A 115 0.31 -7.70 -22.17
C GLN A 115 1.43 -6.66 -22.38
N LEU A 116 2.14 -6.26 -21.32
CA LEU A 116 3.32 -5.39 -21.41
C LEU A 116 4.62 -6.19 -21.56
N GLY A 117 4.57 -7.52 -21.48
CA GLY A 117 5.73 -8.41 -21.54
C GLY A 117 6.50 -8.49 -20.24
N LEU A 118 5.82 -8.34 -19.10
CA LEU A 118 6.38 -8.42 -17.75
C LEU A 118 5.73 -9.57 -16.98
N ASP A 119 6.51 -10.23 -16.12
CA ASP A 119 6.01 -11.24 -15.19
C ASP A 119 5.69 -10.59 -13.83
N MET A 120 4.46 -10.77 -13.35
CA MET A 120 4.04 -10.23 -12.06
C MET A 120 4.76 -10.89 -10.89
N GLU A 121 5.08 -12.18 -10.96
CA GLU A 121 5.75 -12.91 -9.88
C GLU A 121 7.17 -12.38 -9.67
N GLU A 122 7.91 -12.15 -10.75
CA GLU A 122 9.24 -11.54 -10.69
C GLU A 122 9.22 -10.17 -10.02
N LEU A 123 8.19 -9.35 -10.27
CA LEU A 123 8.06 -8.04 -9.65
C LEU A 123 7.70 -8.12 -8.16
N GLN A 124 6.92 -9.13 -7.74
CA GLN A 124 6.56 -9.33 -6.35
C GLN A 124 7.77 -9.74 -5.49
N GLU A 125 8.71 -10.50 -6.05
CA GLU A 125 9.94 -10.91 -5.35
C GLU A 125 10.91 -9.76 -5.08
N ILE A 126 10.76 -8.63 -5.77
CA ILE A 126 11.57 -7.42 -5.57
C ILE A 126 11.15 -6.68 -4.28
N GLU A 127 9.91 -6.89 -3.79
CA GLU A 127 9.43 -6.24 -2.59
C GLU A 127 10.19 -6.74 -1.35
N GLU A 128 10.85 -5.81 -0.65
CA GLU A 128 11.45 -6.07 0.64
C GLU A 128 10.36 -6.12 1.73
N ASP A 129 10.48 -7.08 2.64
CA ASP A 129 9.60 -7.14 3.81
C ASP A 129 9.74 -5.89 4.69
N ALA A 130 8.62 -5.34 5.15
CA ALA A 130 8.66 -4.26 6.12
C ALA A 130 9.19 -4.78 7.48
N GLY A 131 10.44 -4.45 7.80
CA GLY A 131 11.11 -4.77 9.07
C GLY A 131 10.59 -3.99 10.28
N LEU A 132 9.27 -3.99 10.50
CA LEU A 132 8.57 -3.26 11.58
C LEU A 132 8.14 -4.16 12.74
N GLY A 133 8.55 -5.43 12.72
CA GLY A 133 8.29 -6.40 13.77
C GLY A 133 9.15 -7.65 13.57
N ASN A 134 9.23 -8.48 14.61
CA ASN A 134 10.22 -9.56 14.67
C ASN A 134 9.60 -10.94 14.80
N GLY A 135 8.47 -11.01 15.51
CA GLY A 135 7.86 -12.28 15.88
C GLY A 135 6.34 -12.29 15.86
N GLY A 136 5.77 -13.26 16.58
CA GLY A 136 4.33 -13.51 16.59
C GLY A 136 3.48 -12.35 17.09
N LEU A 137 4.00 -11.51 18.00
CA LEU A 137 3.31 -10.31 18.46
C LEU A 137 3.06 -9.33 17.30
N GLY A 138 4.09 -9.01 16.53
CA GLY A 138 3.98 -8.15 15.36
C GLY A 138 3.06 -8.73 14.29
N ARG A 139 3.08 -10.06 14.09
CA ARG A 139 2.19 -10.71 13.12
C ARG A 139 0.74 -10.73 13.58
N LEU A 140 0.48 -10.92 14.88
CA LEU A 140 -0.85 -10.83 15.48
C LEU A 140 -1.42 -9.42 15.28
N ALA A 141 -0.61 -8.38 15.57
CA ALA A 141 -0.98 -6.99 15.35
C ALA A 141 -1.36 -6.71 13.89
N ALA A 142 -0.56 -7.20 12.93
CA ALA A 142 -0.84 -7.06 11.50
C ALA A 142 -2.15 -7.77 11.09
N CYS A 143 -2.37 -9.01 11.54
CA CYS A 143 -3.61 -9.74 11.26
C CYS A 143 -4.85 -9.07 11.89
N PHE A 144 -4.71 -8.45 13.06
CA PHE A 144 -5.77 -7.65 13.66
C PHE A 144 -6.11 -6.42 12.83
N LEU A 145 -5.13 -5.71 12.26
CA LEU A 145 -5.42 -4.59 11.37
C LEU A 145 -6.21 -5.02 10.13
N ASP A 146 -5.81 -6.13 9.50
CA ASP A 146 -6.50 -6.69 8.34
C ASP A 146 -7.93 -7.14 8.67
N SER A 147 -8.12 -7.78 9.83
CA SER A 147 -9.45 -8.19 10.32
C SER A 147 -10.35 -6.99 10.62
N MET A 148 -9.82 -5.96 11.29
CA MET A 148 -10.58 -4.74 11.59
C MET A 148 -10.97 -3.99 10.31
N ALA A 149 -10.07 -3.96 9.31
CA ALA A 149 -10.37 -3.47 7.98
C ALA A 149 -11.48 -4.31 7.32
N THR A 150 -11.41 -5.63 7.33
CA THR A 150 -12.43 -6.48 6.70
C THR A 150 -13.81 -6.34 7.35
N LEU A 151 -13.85 -6.16 8.68
CA LEU A 151 -15.10 -6.00 9.46
C LEU A 151 -15.66 -4.57 9.43
N GLY A 152 -14.94 -3.61 8.85
CA GLY A 152 -15.34 -2.21 8.79
C GLY A 152 -15.40 -1.48 10.13
N LEU A 153 -14.56 -1.92 11.07
CA LEU A 153 -14.44 -1.27 12.37
C LEU A 153 -13.66 0.04 12.22
N ALA A 154 -14.08 1.12 12.87
CA ALA A 154 -13.32 2.38 12.86
C ALA A 154 -12.04 2.28 13.72
N ALA A 155 -11.03 1.57 13.23
CA ALA A 155 -9.81 1.24 13.96
C ALA A 155 -8.55 1.84 13.35
N TYR A 156 -7.53 2.05 14.17
CA TYR A 156 -6.24 2.60 13.77
C TYR A 156 -5.09 1.86 14.45
N GLY A 157 -4.07 1.49 13.68
CA GLY A 157 -2.80 0.98 14.20
C GLY A 157 -1.78 2.09 14.43
N TYR A 158 -1.20 2.13 15.63
CA TYR A 158 -0.10 3.03 15.98
C TYR A 158 1.12 2.23 16.43
N GLY A 159 2.28 2.57 15.86
CA GLY A 159 3.56 1.97 16.19
C GLY A 159 4.72 2.89 15.80
N ILE A 160 5.93 2.35 15.81
CA ILE A 160 7.18 3.07 15.53
C ILE A 160 7.70 2.67 14.16
N ARG A 161 8.15 3.64 13.35
CA ARG A 161 8.85 3.35 12.09
C ARG A 161 10.33 3.10 12.37
N TYR A 162 10.70 1.85 12.55
CA TYR A 162 12.10 1.45 12.73
C TYR A 162 12.87 1.62 11.41
N GLU A 163 14.03 2.27 11.47
CA GLU A 163 14.88 2.48 10.28
C GLU A 163 15.60 1.20 9.83
N PHE A 164 16.00 0.37 10.79
CA PHE A 164 16.85 -0.81 10.55
C PHE A 164 16.17 -2.14 10.89
N GLY A 165 14.91 -2.13 11.34
CA GLY A 165 14.26 -3.32 11.90
C GLY A 165 15.14 -4.01 12.97
N ILE A 166 15.22 -5.34 12.95
CA ILE A 166 16.06 -6.12 13.88
C ILE A 166 17.46 -6.39 13.33
N PHE A 167 17.58 -7.29 12.34
CA PHE A 167 18.80 -7.58 11.57
C PHE A 167 18.48 -8.58 10.46
N ASN A 168 19.31 -8.62 9.41
CA ASN A 168 19.28 -9.70 8.42
C ASN A 168 20.18 -10.85 8.88
N GLN A 169 19.61 -12.04 9.12
CA GLN A 169 20.37 -13.20 9.55
C GLN A 169 21.21 -13.76 8.39
N ARG A 170 22.53 -13.87 8.59
CA ARG A 170 23.43 -14.60 7.71
C ARG A 170 24.10 -15.73 8.49
N ILE A 171 24.34 -16.86 7.83
CA ILE A 171 25.11 -17.97 8.40
C ILE A 171 26.51 -17.95 7.77
N ALA A 172 27.54 -17.82 8.60
CA ALA A 172 28.93 -17.88 8.17
C ALA A 172 29.71 -18.84 9.07
N GLY A 173 30.31 -19.87 8.48
CA GLY A 173 31.07 -20.88 9.25
C GLY A 173 30.25 -21.61 10.32
N GLY A 174 28.95 -21.80 10.11
CA GLY A 174 28.05 -22.44 11.08
C GLY A 174 27.51 -21.52 12.18
N TRP A 175 27.90 -20.24 12.19
CA TRP A 175 27.45 -19.26 13.19
C TRP A 175 26.53 -18.21 12.59
N GLN A 176 25.60 -17.71 13.41
CA GLN A 176 24.78 -16.55 13.08
C GLN A 176 25.65 -15.28 13.10
N VAL A 177 25.58 -14.53 12.01
CA VAL A 177 26.19 -13.20 11.88
C VAL A 177 25.08 -12.20 11.53
N PRO A 178 24.88 -11.13 12.32
CA PRO A 178 23.92 -10.08 11.98
C PRO A 178 24.44 -9.26 10.80
N GLY A 179 23.67 -9.20 9.73
CA GLY A 179 23.86 -8.27 8.62
C GLY A 179 23.20 -6.91 8.89
N GLY A 180 23.36 -5.97 7.95
CA GLY A 180 22.64 -4.70 7.99
C GLY A 180 21.13 -4.92 8.08
N GLY A 181 20.43 -4.05 8.82
CA GLY A 181 18.98 -4.09 8.94
C GLY A 181 18.26 -4.12 7.60
N VAL A 182 17.09 -4.77 7.52
CA VAL A 182 16.18 -4.53 6.39
C VAL A 182 15.82 -3.07 6.48
N ARG A 183 16.22 -2.27 5.49
CA ARG A 183 15.94 -0.83 5.52
C ARG A 183 14.44 -0.67 5.60
N GLY A 184 13.96 0.09 6.58
CA GLY A 184 12.59 0.55 6.67
C GLY A 184 12.28 1.54 5.54
N GLY A 185 12.26 1.07 4.30
CA GLY A 185 11.95 1.85 3.11
C GLY A 185 12.81 3.11 2.93
N SER A 186 14.13 3.04 3.15
CA SER A 186 15.06 4.17 2.98
C SER A 186 15.99 4.01 1.76
N GLY A 187 15.39 3.69 0.62
CA GLY A 187 16.03 3.77 -0.70
C GLY A 187 15.60 5.03 -1.47
N GLY A 188 16.00 6.21 -0.97
CA GLY A 188 15.89 7.51 -1.64
C GLY A 188 14.54 8.20 -1.51
N SER A 189 14.40 9.19 -0.62
CA SER A 189 13.30 10.20 -0.53
C SER A 189 11.85 9.73 -0.76
N GLN A 190 11.58 8.43 -0.73
CA GLN A 190 10.26 7.87 -0.90
C GLN A 190 9.60 7.90 0.46
N GLY A 191 8.50 8.64 0.55
CA GLY A 191 7.64 8.69 1.71
C GLY A 191 7.14 7.29 2.02
N GLY A 192 7.91 6.54 2.80
CA GLY A 192 7.44 5.38 3.51
C GLY A 192 6.16 5.81 4.21
N PHE A 193 5.12 5.00 4.08
CA PHE A 193 3.81 5.23 4.67
C PHE A 193 3.91 5.25 6.21
N GLY A 194 4.45 6.34 6.75
CA GLY A 194 4.23 6.80 8.09
C GLY A 194 2.91 7.54 8.08
N GLY A 195 1.83 6.78 8.07
CA GLY A 195 0.47 7.29 8.14
C GLY A 195 -0.36 6.28 8.90
N SER A 196 -1.00 6.75 9.96
CA SER A 196 -2.07 6.07 10.70
C SER A 196 -2.76 4.99 9.84
N TRP A 197 -2.57 3.72 10.19
CA TRP A 197 -3.16 2.59 9.48
C TRP A 197 -4.64 2.51 9.87
N GLY A 198 -5.46 3.34 9.24
CA GLY A 198 -6.90 3.30 9.38
C GLY A 198 -7.46 2.04 8.74
N SER A 199 -8.30 1.31 9.48
CA SER A 199 -9.14 0.22 8.99
C SER A 199 -9.93 0.69 7.76
N GLN A 200 -9.95 -0.13 6.71
CA GLN A 200 -10.49 0.23 5.39
C GLN A 200 -11.76 -0.54 5.02
N GLY A 201 -12.54 -1.03 5.98
CA GLY A 201 -13.85 -1.59 5.68
C GLY A 201 -14.90 -0.51 5.69
N GLY A 202 -15.20 0.03 4.51
CA GLY A 202 -16.54 0.55 4.27
C GLY A 202 -17.51 -0.62 4.05
N PRO A 203 -18.81 -0.45 4.34
CA PRO A 203 -19.82 -1.39 3.85
C PRO A 203 -19.70 -1.49 2.32
N ARG A 204 -19.75 -2.74 1.81
CA ARG A 204 -19.79 -3.03 0.38
C ARG A 204 -20.98 -2.34 -0.28
#